data_AF-A0A1V4E1E5-F1
#
_entry.id   AF-A0A1V4E1E5-F1
#
_cell.length_a   1.000
_cell.length_b   1.000
_cell.length_c   1.000
_cell.angle_alpha   90.00
_cell.angle_beta   90.00
_cell.angle_gamma   90.00
#
_symmetry.space_group_name_H-M   'P 1'
#
loop_
_entity.id
_entity.type
_entity.pdbx_description
1 polymer ?
#
loop_
_entity_poly.entity_id
_entity_poly.type
_entity_poly.pdbx_seq_one_letter_code
_entity_poly.pdbx_strand_id
1 'polypeptide(L)' 'GLAGDPEVGRWLVAAGWFCHGLWDLAHLTLERLKGVVAPSFAEWCAVVDVLVGAELSLLG' A
#
# COMPACT_ATOMS: atom_id res chain seq x y z
N GLY A 1 -23.95 -10.70 12.11
CA GLY A 1 -22.84 -9.74 12.18
C GLY A 1 -23.00 -8.76 11.05
N LEU A 2 -22.72 -7.48 11.27
CA LEU A 2 -22.63 -6.46 10.20
C LEU A 2 -21.37 -6.73 9.37
N ALA A 3 -21.37 -7.82 8.59
CA ALA A 3 -20.41 -7.97 7.52
C ALA A 3 -20.89 -7.03 6.41
N GLY A 4 -20.18 -5.91 6.23
CA GLY A 4 -20.41 -5.02 5.10
C GLY A 4 -20.23 -5.75 3.78
N ASP A 5 -20.65 -5.10 2.69
CA ASP A 5 -20.50 -5.62 1.34
C ASP A 5 -19.03 -6.06 1.08
N PRO A 6 -18.78 -7.34 0.78
CA PRO A 6 -17.43 -7.85 0.48
C PRO A 6 -16.74 -7.10 -0.65
N GLU A 7 -17.49 -6.59 -1.63
CA GLU A 7 -16.94 -5.82 -2.74
C GLU A 7 -16.38 -4.47 -2.26
N VAL A 8 -17.12 -3.77 -1.40
CA VAL A 8 -16.64 -2.54 -0.77
C VAL A 8 -15.41 -2.82 0.08
N GLY A 9 -15.41 -3.94 0.83
CA GLY A 9 -14.26 -4.39 1.59
C GLY A 9 -13.01 -4.57 0.73
N ARG A 10 -13.13 -5.24 -0.42
CA ARG A 10 -12.03 -5.45 -1.37
C ARG A 10 -11.45 -4.12 -1.86
N TRP A 11 -12.31 -3.19 -2.28
CA TRP A 11 -11.86 -1.88 -2.74
C TRP A 11 -11.18 -1.05 -1.64
N LEU A 12 -11.67 -1.13 -0.40
CA LEU A 12 -11.03 -0.47 0.74
C LEU A 12 -9.64 -1.04 1.04
N VAL A 13 -9.49 -2.36 0.98
CA VAL A 13 -8.19 -3.01 1.17
C VAL A 13 -7.23 -2.63 0.05
N ALA A 14 -7.68 -2.68 -1.21
CA ALA A 14 -6.88 -2.27 -2.36
C ALA A 14 -6.40 -0.81 -2.25
N ALA A 15 -7.29 0.11 -1.86
CA ALA A 15 -6.95 1.50 -1.61
C ALA A 15 -5.95 1.65 -0.46
N GLY A 16 -6.10 0.86 0.61
CA GLY A 16 -5.17 0.81 1.73
C GLY A 16 -3.75 0.45 1.30
N TRP A 17 -3.60 -0.57 0.45
CA TRP A 17 -2.32 -0.95 -0.15
C TRP A 17 -1.71 0.19 -0.96
N PHE A 18 -2.46 0.82 -1.87
CA PHE A 18 -1.91 1.95 -2.64
C PHE A 18 -1.50 3.14 -1.78
N CYS A 19 -2.28 3.49 -0.76
CA CYS A 19 -1.94 4.54 0.19
C CYS A 19 -0.66 4.22 0.97
N HIS A 20 -0.47 2.97 1.35
CA HIS A 20 0.76 2.53 2.02
C HIS A 20 1.97 2.61 1.07
N GLY A 21 1.83 2.20 -0.19
CA GLY A 21 2.92 2.30 -1.17
C GLY A 21 3.35 3.75 -1.42
N LEU A 22 2.39 4.69 -1.42
CA LEU A 22 2.70 6.13 -1.46
C LEU A 22 3.45 6.61 -0.20
N TRP A 23 3.14 6.04 0.96
CA TRP A 23 3.83 6.34 2.21
C TRP A 23 5.27 5.81 2.22
N ASP A 24 5.51 4.64 1.64
CA ASP A 24 6.86 4.11 1.44
C ASP A 24 7.69 5.00 0.50
N LEU A 25 7.08 5.48 -0.59
CA LEU A 25 7.72 6.49 -1.45
C LEU A 25 8.02 7.78 -0.69
N ALA A 26 7.18 8.18 0.26
CA ALA A 26 7.43 9.35 1.11
C ALA A 26 8.67 9.15 2.00
N HIS A 27 8.93 7.95 2.53
CA HIS A 27 10.15 7.64 3.27
C HIS A 27 11.42 7.72 2.41
N LEU A 28 11.31 7.41 1.11
CA LEU A 28 12.42 7.48 0.16
C LEU A 28 12.68 8.91 -0.34
N THR A 29 11.63 9.73 -0.47
CA THR A 29 11.70 11.04 -1.16
C THR A 29 11.72 12.24 -0.22
N LEU A 30 11.08 12.18 0.95
CA LEU A 30 11.03 13.30 1.88
C LEU A 30 12.24 13.31 2.80
N GLU A 31 13.07 14.36 2.70
CA GLU A 31 14.29 14.51 3.52
C GLU A 31 14.03 14.35 5.03
N ARG A 32 12.89 14.83 5.52
CA ARG A 32 12.50 14.74 6.95
C ARG A 32 12.15 13.31 7.42
N LEU A 33 11.86 12.40 6.50
CA LEU A 33 11.49 11.00 6.78
C LEU A 33 12.58 10.01 6.37
N LYS A 34 13.62 10.48 5.66
CA LYS A 34 14.74 9.62 5.28
C LYS A 34 15.41 9.02 6.51
N GLY A 35 15.64 7.72 6.45
CA GLY A 35 16.30 6.96 7.51
C GLY A 35 15.39 6.54 8.67
N VAL A 36 14.09 6.88 8.65
CA VAL A 36 13.10 6.28 9.59
C VAL A 36 12.95 4.78 9.33
N VAL A 37 13.03 4.39 8.06
CA VAL A 37 13.00 3.01 7.58
C VAL A 37 14.20 2.78 6.66
N ALA A 38 14.73 1.56 6.63
CA ALA A 38 15.80 1.20 5.70
C ALA A 38 15.31 1.38 4.25
N PRO A 39 16.10 2.02 3.35
CA PRO A 39 15.66 2.30 1.98
C PRO A 39 15.23 1.05 1.21
N SER A 40 16.00 -0.05 1.32
CA SER A 40 15.68 -1.31 0.66
C SER A 40 14.36 -1.93 1.14
N PHE A 41 13.98 -1.69 2.40
CA PHE A 41 12.71 -2.16 2.93
C PHE A 41 11.54 -1.33 2.41
N ALA A 42 11.68 0.01 2.38
CA ALA A 42 10.68 0.89 1.79
C ALA A 42 10.49 0.64 0.28
N GLU A 43 11.56 0.39 -0.47
CA GLU A 43 11.49 0.01 -1.88
C GLU A 43 10.73 -1.30 -2.09
N TRP A 44 11.04 -2.32 -1.30
CA TRP A 44 10.37 -3.61 -1.38
C TRP A 44 8.89 -3.50 -1.03
N CYS A 45 8.54 -2.83 0.07
CA CYS A 45 7.15 -2.63 0.47
C CYS A 45 6.37 -1.84 -0.58
N ALA A 46 6.93 -0.76 -1.13
CA ALA A 46 6.28 0.00 -2.20
C ALA A 46 5.94 -0.88 -3.43
N VAL A 47 6.82 -1.81 -3.80
CA VAL A 47 6.56 -2.76 -4.90
C VAL A 47 5.45 -3.74 -4.53
N VAL A 48 5.53 -4.36 -3.34
CA VAL A 48 4.51 -5.30 -2.87
C VAL A 48 3.14 -4.63 -2.80
N ASP A 49 3.09 -3.41 -2.27
CA ASP A 49 1.86 -2.65 -2.10
C ASP A 49 1.15 -2.36 -3.43
N VAL A 50 1.92 -1.96 -4.44
CA VAL A 50 1.37 -1.74 -5.78
C VAL A 50 0.88 -3.04 -6.39
N LEU A 51 1.63 -4.14 -6.26
CA LEU A 51 1.26 -5.43 -6.85
C LEU A 51 0.00 -6.01 -6.20
N VAL A 52 -0.09 -6.01 -4.87
CA VAL A 52 -1.27 -6.52 -4.15
C VAL A 52 -2.47 -5.60 -4.36
N GLY A 53 -2.28 -4.28 -4.32
CA GLY A 53 -3.33 -3.32 -4.65
C GLY A 53 -3.88 -3.54 -6.07
N ALA A 54 -3.00 -3.79 -7.04
CA ALA A 54 -3.39 -4.08 -8.42
C ALA A 54 -4.09 -5.44 -8.56
N GLU A 55 -3.59 -6.49 -7.90
CA GLU A 55 -4.24 -7.81 -7.86
C GLU A 55 -5.68 -7.69 -7.35
N LEU A 56 -5.88 -7.05 -6.20
CA LEU A 56 -7.20 -6.87 -5.61
C LEU A 56 -8.13 -6.00 -6.46
N SER A 57 -7.57 -5.07 -7.23
CA SER A 57 -8.35 -4.17 -8.10
C SER A 57 -8.73 -4.79 -9.44
N LEU A 58 -7.91 -5.72 -9.97
CA LEU A 58 -8.02 -6.23 -11.33
C LEU A 58 -8.44 -7.70 -11.40
N LEU A 59 -8.07 -8.50 -10.40
CA LEU A 59 -8.19 -9.96 -10.39
C LEU A 59 -9.01 -10.51 -9.21
N GLY A 60 -9.28 -9.66 -8.20
CA GLY A 60 -10.00 -10.02 -6.98
C GLY A 60 -11.52 -9.97 -7.09
#